data_AF-A0A1V5QPG8-F1
#
_entry.id   AF-A0A1V5QPG8-F1
#
_cell.length_a   1.000
_cell.length_b   1.000
_cell.length_c   1.000
_cell.angle_alpha   90.00
_cell.angle_beta   90.00
_cell.angle_gamma   90.00
#
_symmetry.space_group_name_H-M   'P 1'
#
loop_
_entity.id
_entity.type
_entity.pdbx_description
1 polymer ?
#
loop_
_entity_poly.entity_id
_entity_poly.type
_entity_poly.pdbx_seq_one_letter_code
_entity_poly.pdbx_strand_id
1 'polypeptide(L)'
;MPHCTPETCHSGQRCLHTSHAEENALSFCSGEVATAYVTHEPCLVCTRHLVRRGVRRVVFLHPYTSIADQERSERDAILAHFGVRWEVLGIE
;
A
#
# COMPACT_ATOMS: atom_id res chain seq x y z
N MET A 1 -12.52 16.55 -6.10
CA MET A 1 -11.24 17.24 -6.38
C MET A 1 -10.83 16.91 -7.80
N PRO A 2 -10.15 17.82 -8.52
CA PRO A 2 -9.56 17.49 -9.82
C PRO A 2 -8.47 16.44 -9.64
N HIS A 3 -8.35 15.51 -10.60
CA HIS A 3 -7.23 14.57 -10.65
C HIS A 3 -5.91 15.31 -10.88
N CYS A 4 -4.79 14.71 -10.48
CA CYS A 4 -3.49 15.24 -10.85
C CYS A 4 -3.27 15.14 -12.37
N THR A 5 -2.57 16.11 -12.91
CA THR A 5 -2.05 16.17 -14.27
C THR A 5 -0.52 16.08 -14.25
N PRO A 6 0.17 15.85 -15.38
CA PRO A 6 1.64 15.86 -15.41
C PRO A 6 2.27 17.14 -14.85
N GLU A 7 1.60 18.29 -14.96
CA GLU A 7 2.10 19.59 -14.49
C GLU A 7 1.87 19.80 -12.99
N THR A 8 0.85 19.15 -12.43
CA THR A 8 0.49 19.27 -11.00
C THR A 8 1.01 18.10 -10.15
N CYS A 9 1.39 17.00 -10.80
CA CYS A 9 2.06 15.87 -10.20
C CYS A 9 3.57 16.12 -10.19
N HIS A 10 4.10 16.58 -9.05
CA HIS A 10 5.53 16.77 -8.87
C HIS A 10 6.26 15.42 -8.84
N SER A 11 6.69 14.96 -10.01
CA SER A 11 7.44 13.71 -10.19
C SER A 11 8.71 13.72 -9.33
N GLY A 12 8.87 12.68 -8.52
CA GLY A 12 9.97 12.57 -7.53
C GLY A 12 9.57 12.90 -6.09
N GLN A 13 8.37 13.44 -5.85
CA GLN A 13 7.81 13.62 -4.51
C GLN A 13 6.51 12.83 -4.35
N ARG A 14 6.12 12.54 -3.11
CA ARG A 14 4.83 11.89 -2.81
C ARG A 14 3.69 12.83 -3.25
N CYS A 15 2.90 12.42 -4.23
CA CYS A 15 1.69 13.15 -4.60
C CYS A 15 0.66 13.09 -3.45
N LEU A 16 0.10 14.25 -3.08
CA LEU A 16 -0.91 14.35 -2.00
C LEU A 16 -2.33 14.52 -2.54
N HIS A 17 -2.51 14.52 -3.86
CA HIS A 17 -3.80 14.77 -4.52
C HIS A 17 -4.56 13.47 -4.85
N THR A 18 -3.96 12.31 -4.62
CA THR A 18 -4.52 11.01 -4.95
C THR A 18 -4.85 10.24 -3.69
N SER A 19 -6.02 9.60 -3.67
CA SER A 19 -6.24 8.48 -2.76
C SER A 19 -5.63 7.23 -3.39
N HIS A 20 -4.89 6.49 -2.61
CA HIS A 20 -4.22 5.27 -3.04
C HIS A 20 -5.24 4.18 -3.41
N ALA A 21 -4.86 3.23 -4.26
CA ALA A 21 -5.75 2.16 -4.71
C ALA A 21 -6.28 1.33 -3.53
N GLU A 22 -5.42 1.08 -2.55
CA GLU A 22 -5.73 0.32 -1.33
C GLU A 22 -6.76 1.05 -0.46
N GLU A 23 -6.58 2.36 -0.28
CA GLU A 23 -7.52 3.18 0.49
C GLU A 23 -8.88 3.25 -0.19
N ASN A 24 -8.91 3.44 -1.50
CA ASN A 24 -10.15 3.41 -2.27
C ASN A 24 -10.85 2.04 -2.13
N ALA A 25 -10.12 0.94 -2.34
CA ALA A 25 -10.69 -0.40 -2.22
C ALA A 25 -11.29 -0.67 -0.82
N LEU A 26 -10.59 -0.26 0.24
CA LEU A 26 -11.07 -0.42 1.61
C LEU A 26 -12.26 0.50 1.94
N SER A 27 -12.29 1.71 1.41
CA SER A 27 -13.35 2.70 1.65
C SER A 27 -14.71 2.24 1.10
N PHE A 28 -14.69 1.51 -0.01
CA PHE A 28 -15.90 0.98 -0.65
C PHE A 28 -16.19 -0.49 -0.32
N CYS A 29 -15.45 -1.09 0.62
CA CYS A 29 -15.65 -2.46 1.07
C CYS A 29 -16.29 -2.51 2.47
N SER A 30 -17.47 -3.12 2.58
CA SER A 30 -18.17 -3.34 3.85
C SER A 30 -17.86 -4.70 4.50
N GLY A 31 -17.29 -5.65 3.75
CA GLY A 31 -16.99 -7.00 4.22
C GLY A 31 -15.59 -7.16 4.82
N GLU A 32 -15.29 -8.39 5.22
CA GLU A 32 -13.93 -8.77 5.63
C GLU A 32 -13.02 -8.92 4.41
N VAL A 33 -11.78 -8.45 4.53
CA VAL A 33 -10.77 -8.54 3.47
C VAL A 33 -9.68 -9.51 3.92
N ALA A 34 -9.66 -10.70 3.33
CA ALA A 34 -8.68 -11.73 3.69
C ALA A 34 -7.28 -11.47 3.09
N THR A 35 -7.24 -11.13 1.79
CA THR A 35 -5.99 -10.91 1.03
C THR A 35 -6.13 -9.67 0.16
N ALA A 36 -5.08 -8.84 0.13
CA ALA A 36 -4.98 -7.72 -0.80
C ALA A 36 -4.02 -8.06 -1.95
N TYR A 37 -4.49 -7.91 -3.18
CA TYR A 37 -3.67 -7.96 -4.38
C TYR A 37 -3.60 -6.56 -4.95
N VAL A 38 -2.38 -6.03 -5.07
CA VAL A 38 -2.14 -4.65 -5.52
C VAL A 38 -1.01 -4.65 -6.54
N THR A 39 -0.97 -3.66 -7.42
CA THR A 39 0.11 -3.62 -8.43
C THR A 39 1.43 -3.18 -7.82
N HIS A 40 1.40 -2.13 -7.00
CA HIS A 40 2.60 -1.58 -6.36
C HIS A 40 2.61 -1.91 -4.87
N GLU A 41 3.80 -2.09 -4.31
CA GLU A 41 3.99 -2.31 -2.88
C GLU A 41 3.31 -1.18 -2.07
N PRO A 42 2.41 -1.51 -1.12
CA PRO A 42 1.72 -0.48 -0.35
C PRO A 42 2.66 0.39 0.47
N CYS A 43 2.35 1.69 0.52
CA CYS A 43 3.04 2.61 1.42
C CYS A 43 2.74 2.27 2.90
N LEU A 44 3.50 2.86 3.82
CA LEU A 44 3.32 2.63 5.26
C LEU A 44 1.90 2.96 5.74
N VAL A 45 1.30 4.04 5.24
CA VAL A 45 -0.08 4.43 5.60
C VAL A 45 -1.08 3.38 5.11
N CYS A 46 -1.00 2.97 3.85
CA CYS A 46 -1.87 1.93 3.29
C CYS A 46 -1.67 0.58 4.00
N THR A 47 -0.44 0.25 4.38
CA THR A 47 -0.15 -0.94 5.19
C THR A 47 -0.91 -0.90 6.51
N ARG A 48 -0.85 0.21 7.26
CA ARG A 48 -1.62 0.35 8.51
C ARG A 48 -3.12 0.21 8.27
N HIS A 49 -3.66 0.75 7.17
CA HIS A 49 -5.08 0.65 6.84
C HIS A 49 -5.48 -0.80 6.55
N LEU A 50 -4.71 -1.52 5.73
CA LEU A 50 -4.92 -2.93 5.42
C LEU A 50 -4.93 -3.80 6.68
N VAL A 51 -3.92 -3.62 7.54
CA VAL A 51 -3.80 -4.38 8.79
C VAL A 51 -4.97 -4.10 9.74
N ARG A 52 -5.37 -2.83 9.89
CA ARG A 52 -6.53 -2.43 10.70
C ARG A 52 -7.85 -3.00 10.17
N ARG A 53 -7.98 -3.19 8.86
CA ARG A 53 -9.15 -3.87 8.26
C ARG A 53 -9.07 -5.39 8.30
N GLY A 54 -8.05 -5.97 8.92
CA GLY A 54 -7.95 -7.40 9.17
C GLY A 54 -7.21 -8.19 8.09
N VAL A 55 -6.60 -7.52 7.11
CA VAL A 55 -5.84 -8.22 6.05
C VAL A 55 -4.65 -8.95 6.67
N ARG A 56 -4.43 -10.22 6.25
CA ARG A 56 -3.32 -11.07 6.73
C ARG A 56 -2.39 -11.55 5.61
N ARG A 57 -2.67 -11.17 4.38
CA ARG A 57 -1.80 -11.44 3.23
C ARG A 57 -1.88 -10.29 2.23
N VAL A 58 -0.73 -9.80 1.81
CA VAL A 58 -0.59 -8.75 0.80
C VAL A 58 0.36 -9.26 -0.28
N VAL A 59 -0.11 -9.17 -1.52
CA VAL A 59 0.60 -9.61 -2.73
C VAL A 59 0.75 -8.42 -3.67
N PHE A 60 1.96 -8.16 -4.14
CA PHE A 60 2.24 -7.01 -5.02
C PHE A 60 3.22 -7.33 -6.15
N LEU A 61 3.10 -6.64 -7.29
CA LEU A 61 3.94 -6.87 -8.47
C LEU A 61 5.24 -6.06 -8.43
N HIS A 62 5.14 -4.78 -8.06
CA HIS A 62 6.24 -3.83 -8.16
C HIS A 62 6.69 -3.36 -6.76
N PRO A 63 7.86 -3.80 -6.28
CA PRO A 63 8.44 -3.29 -5.04
C PRO A 63 8.66 -1.78 -5.10
N TYR A 64 8.42 -1.08 -3.98
CA TYR A 64 8.63 0.36 -3.93
C TYR A 64 10.12 0.65 -3.71
N THR A 65 10.73 1.36 -4.66
CA THR A 65 12.19 1.60 -4.68
C THR A 65 12.62 2.83 -3.88
N SER A 66 11.71 3.73 -3.53
CA SER A 66 12.00 5.03 -2.90
C SER A 66 11.36 5.22 -1.52
N ILE A 67 11.18 4.14 -0.76
CA ILE A 67 10.72 4.22 0.64
C ILE A 67 11.90 4.56 1.55
N ALA A 68 11.71 5.48 2.49
CA ALA A 68 12.75 5.79 3.49
C ALA A 68 13.01 4.56 4.38
N ASP A 69 14.26 4.33 4.79
CA ASP A 69 14.64 3.16 5.60
C ASP A 69 13.85 3.05 6.90
N GLN A 70 13.49 4.20 7.49
CA GLN A 70 12.63 4.27 8.66
C GLN A 70 11.21 3.76 8.36
N GLU A 71 10.60 4.17 7.24
CA GLU A 71 9.26 3.72 6.86
C GLU A 71 9.26 2.21 6.57
N ARG A 72 10.34 1.69 5.96
CA ARG A 72 10.51 0.25 5.73
C ARG A 72 10.59 -0.52 7.05
N SER A 73 11.45 -0.08 7.97
CA SER A 73 11.64 -0.72 9.27
C SER A 73 10.34 -0.73 10.09
N GLU A 74 9.59 0.37 10.05
CA GLU A 74 8.30 0.44 10.74
C GLU A 74 7.26 -0.49 10.12
N ARG A 75 7.19 -0.54 8.78
CA ARG A 75 6.33 -1.48 8.08
C ARG A 75 6.64 -2.91 8.49
N ASP A 76 7.92 -3.29 8.46
CA ASP A 76 8.33 -4.66 8.79
C ASP A 76 7.98 -5.02 10.25
N ALA A 77 8.12 -4.07 11.18
CA ALA A 77 7.67 -4.25 12.56
C ALA A 77 6.14 -4.47 12.67
N ILE A 78 5.34 -3.70 11.91
CA ILE A 78 3.87 -3.88 11.85
C ILE A 78 3.54 -5.27 11.28
N LEU A 79 4.16 -5.65 10.17
CA LEU A 79 3.90 -6.93 9.51
C LEU A 79 4.23 -8.11 10.44
N ALA A 80 5.37 -8.05 11.14
CA ALA A 80 5.77 -9.04 12.12
C ALA A 80 4.80 -9.12 13.30
N HIS A 81 4.41 -7.97 13.86
CA HIS A 81 3.50 -7.91 15.01
C HIS A 81 2.13 -8.54 14.72
N PHE A 82 1.57 -8.30 13.53
CA PHE A 82 0.25 -8.79 13.15
C PHE A 82 0.28 -10.10 12.33
N GLY A 83 1.46 -10.67 12.08
CA GLY A 83 1.62 -11.92 11.34
C GLY A 83 1.12 -11.82 9.88
N VAL A 84 1.40 -10.70 9.21
CA VAL A 84 0.94 -10.44 7.85
C VAL A 84 1.95 -10.98 6.85
N ARG A 85 1.49 -11.84 5.92
CA ARG A 85 2.32 -12.33 4.82
C ARG A 85 2.50 -11.24 3.76
N TRP A 86 3.75 -10.99 3.35
CA TRP A 86 4.14 -9.96 2.40
C TRP A 86 4.88 -10.60 1.22
N GLU A 87 4.24 -10.63 0.05
CA GLU A 87 4.68 -11.46 -1.07
C GLU A 87 4.81 -10.62 -2.35
N VAL A 88 5.97 -10.73 -3.01
CA VAL A 88 6.13 -10.22 -4.38
C VAL A 88 5.59 -11.28 -5.33
N LEU A 89 4.67 -10.91 -6.21
CA LEU A 89 4.19 -11.78 -7.27
C LEU A 89 5.23 -11.81 -8.40
N GLY A 90 6.04 -12.87 -8.41
CA GLY A 90 6.92 -13.16 -9.54
C GLY A 90 6.07 -13.54 -10.74
N ILE A 91 6.10 -12.70 -11.77
CA ILE A 91 5.60 -13.03 -13.11
C ILE A 91 6.83 -13.40 -13.94
N GLU A 92 6.91 -14.67 -14.34
CA GLU A 92 7.88 -15.17 -15.33
C GLU A 92 7.56 -14.68 -16.75
#